data_AF-A0A152A302-F1
#
_entry.id   AF-A0A152A302-F1
#
_cell.length_a   1.000
_cell.length_b   1.000
_cell.length_c   1.000
_cell.angle_alpha   90.00
_cell.angle_beta   90.00
_cell.angle_gamma   90.00
#
_symmetry.space_group_name_H-M   'P 1'
#
loop_
_entity.id
_entity.type
_entity.pdbx_description
1 polymer ?
#
loop_
_entity_poly.entity_id
_entity_poly.type
_entity_poly.pdbx_seq_one_letter_code
_entity_poly.pdbx_strand_id
1 'polypeptide(L)'
;MSYETDLLVNPNESGYDVLYKRTEGVLKCNQEMGNFFKKLSILESDYHKALVKLVKSGKKKILENTFIDGSIKESWRVTLTELEGISSQHSVFSNYTNDLSTIIEKMVKDKEVVRKKLTNDGTKLTKDMKTQLDLCTKAKVNYHKLSKEAELAQIALTKGQADPKMKQDKVSQLSSKSTQASEKANQADNEYRDILGTTNNKQNEFYNTDSPKILKEFQDFEEDRVSQTKDIMSKFAVIIKEIPPVVLKVAEQIATASEQIDKDSDIKQWVEANKTGISNPGPIEYQPYEGEGTSSNSPSNYRVGSYKAPVNSQKEWGITAKDQSLSADQKIHKLEQQFSEISLSIRSEIQAKAGIEKLIQFYASDPKEQKKAENELAEADKKISTLKEHQKVITQQLEELGKPPQSGGDQPQGNRNSNSNNLGNTLTGAGTGNSNQSTPTTSGPNTGAPTTAIKLVKVRGLYDYEAGCDTELSFHEGDILTVTEQDSSGWWFAELNGASGFVPQNYVEQIKD
;
A
#
# COMPACT_ATOMS: atom_id res chain seq x y z
N MET A 1 38.20 22.06 -1.99
CA MET A 1 37.42 22.62 -3.10
C MET A 1 36.22 23.33 -2.50
N SER A 2 35.98 24.58 -2.89
CA SER A 2 34.85 25.41 -2.44
C SER A 2 34.16 26.06 -3.63
N TYR A 3 32.88 26.40 -3.50
CA TYR A 3 32.17 27.09 -4.59
C TYR A 3 32.77 28.47 -4.85
N GLU A 4 33.30 29.11 -3.82
CA GLU A 4 33.92 30.43 -3.87
C GLU A 4 35.23 30.43 -4.68
N THR A 5 36.07 29.41 -4.51
CA THR A 5 37.42 29.37 -5.08
C THR A 5 37.53 28.60 -6.40
N ASP A 6 36.69 27.57 -6.60
CA ASP A 6 36.89 26.58 -7.66
C ASP A 6 35.78 26.58 -8.72
N LEU A 7 34.67 27.28 -8.48
CA LEU A 7 33.55 27.39 -9.42
C LEU A 7 33.65 28.63 -10.31
N LEU A 8 34.83 29.30 -10.34
CA LEU A 8 35.08 30.59 -10.98
C LEU A 8 34.40 30.67 -12.34
N VAL A 9 33.30 31.41 -12.32
CA VAL A 9 32.36 31.56 -13.40
C VAL A 9 33.09 32.23 -14.55
N ASN A 10 33.44 31.46 -15.58
CA ASN A 10 33.77 32.02 -16.87
C ASN A 10 32.54 32.88 -17.27
N PRO A 11 32.66 34.20 -17.51
CA PRO A 11 31.52 35.06 -17.87
C PRO A 11 30.77 34.59 -19.11
N ASN A 12 31.38 33.70 -19.91
CA ASN A 12 30.78 33.09 -21.09
C ASN A 12 30.15 31.70 -20.83
N GLU A 13 30.25 31.13 -19.62
CA GLU A 13 29.67 29.83 -19.26
C GLU A 13 28.93 29.87 -17.90
N SER A 14 27.60 29.89 -17.97
CA SER A 14 26.56 29.20 -17.16
C SER A 14 26.74 28.83 -15.66
N GLY A 15 27.78 29.26 -14.93
CA GLY A 15 28.06 28.78 -13.57
C GLY A 15 26.89 28.99 -12.58
N TYR A 16 26.25 30.16 -12.63
CA TYR A 16 25.03 30.42 -11.86
C TYR A 16 23.84 29.57 -12.31
N ASP A 17 23.68 29.31 -13.62
CA ASP A 17 22.60 28.46 -14.14
C ASP A 17 22.72 27.03 -13.63
N VAL A 18 23.95 26.51 -13.51
CA VAL A 18 24.22 25.20 -12.90
C VAL A 18 23.80 25.19 -11.44
N LEU A 19 24.10 26.24 -10.67
CA LEU A 19 23.67 26.35 -9.26
C LEU A 19 22.16 26.50 -9.12
N TYR A 20 21.49 27.27 -9.99
CA TYR A 20 20.03 27.41 -10.00
C TYR A 20 19.33 26.09 -10.30
N LYS A 21 19.82 25.35 -11.30
CA LYS A 21 19.31 24.02 -11.64
C LYS A 21 19.60 23.01 -10.52
N ARG A 22 20.79 23.06 -9.92
CA ARG A 22 21.16 22.18 -8.81
C ARG A 22 20.26 22.40 -7.61
N THR A 23 20.08 23.64 -7.17
CA THR A 23 19.21 23.96 -6.01
C THR A 23 17.76 23.55 -6.24
N GLU A 24 17.25 23.68 -7.47
CA GLU A 24 15.92 23.15 -7.82
C GLU A 24 15.86 21.63 -7.72
N GLY A 25 16.84 20.94 -8.31
CA GLY A 25 16.91 19.48 -8.36
C GLY A 25 16.99 18.86 -6.97
N VAL A 26 17.87 19.40 -6.11
CA VAL A 26 18.03 18.86 -4.74
C VAL A 26 16.76 19.03 -3.90
N LEU A 27 16.01 20.12 -4.08
CA LEU A 27 14.75 20.33 -3.37
C LEU A 27 13.65 19.38 -3.87
N LYS A 28 13.59 19.10 -5.18
CA LYS A 28 12.72 18.05 -5.73
C LYS A 28 13.06 16.68 -5.15
N CYS A 29 14.35 16.35 -5.05
CA CYS A 29 14.77 15.10 -4.39
C CYS A 29 14.29 15.06 -2.93
N ASN A 30 14.43 16.14 -2.17
CA ASN A 30 13.92 16.19 -0.80
C ASN A 30 12.38 16.07 -0.75
N GLN A 31 11.63 16.62 -1.70
CA GLN A 31 10.18 16.39 -1.80
C GLN A 31 9.84 14.91 -1.98
N GLU A 32 10.54 14.21 -2.87
CA GLU A 32 10.35 12.76 -3.05
C GLU A 32 10.69 11.97 -1.78
N MET A 33 11.72 12.37 -1.04
CA MET A 33 12.03 11.77 0.27
C MET A 33 10.89 11.99 1.28
N GLY A 34 10.30 13.18 1.32
CA GLY A 34 9.12 13.45 2.16
C GLY A 34 7.95 12.55 1.77
N ASN A 35 7.63 12.48 0.49
CA ASN A 35 6.57 11.61 -0.05
C ASN A 35 6.79 10.14 0.30
N PHE A 36 8.04 9.67 0.28
CA PHE A 36 8.39 8.31 0.71
C PHE A 36 8.00 8.08 2.17
N PHE A 37 8.42 8.96 3.09
CA PHE A 37 8.06 8.83 4.51
C PHE A 37 6.55 8.94 4.74
N LYS A 38 5.85 9.76 3.97
CA LYS A 38 4.39 9.84 4.02
C LYS A 38 3.72 8.52 3.63
N LYS A 39 4.20 7.88 2.55
CA LYS A 39 3.70 6.57 2.11
C LYS A 39 4.03 5.48 3.13
N LEU A 40 5.22 5.50 3.70
CA LEU A 40 5.61 4.58 4.76
C LEU A 40 4.72 4.71 5.99
N SER A 41 4.42 5.94 6.42
CA SER A 41 3.47 6.19 7.51
C SER A 41 2.09 5.57 7.25
N ILE A 42 1.55 5.75 6.04
CA ILE A 42 0.25 5.17 5.68
C ILE A 42 0.29 3.65 5.73
N LEU A 43 1.34 3.03 5.18
CA LEU A 43 1.51 1.58 5.18
C LEU A 43 1.50 1.02 6.62
N GLU A 44 2.23 1.66 7.52
CA GLU A 44 2.37 1.27 8.91
C GLU A 44 1.07 1.48 9.71
N SER A 45 0.35 2.58 9.41
CA SER A 45 -0.99 2.84 9.93
C SER A 45 -1.99 1.76 9.52
N ASP A 46 -1.89 1.27 8.28
CA ASP A 46 -2.79 0.24 7.76
C ASP A 46 -2.47 -1.14 8.34
N TYR A 47 -1.20 -1.47 8.52
CA TYR A 47 -0.79 -2.66 9.27
C TYR A 47 -1.35 -2.64 10.70
N HIS A 48 -1.18 -1.52 11.42
CA HIS A 48 -1.76 -1.32 12.74
C HIS A 48 -3.27 -1.60 12.75
N LYS A 49 -4.05 -0.93 11.89
CA LYS A 49 -5.51 -1.08 11.81
C LYS A 49 -5.93 -2.52 11.49
N ALA A 50 -5.24 -3.18 10.56
CA ALA A 50 -5.50 -4.56 10.20
C ALA A 50 -5.30 -5.50 11.39
N LEU A 51 -4.20 -5.32 12.13
CA LEU A 51 -3.89 -6.12 13.31
C LEU A 51 -4.88 -5.88 14.46
N VAL A 52 -5.27 -4.63 14.73
CA VAL A 52 -6.35 -4.32 15.71
C VAL A 52 -7.64 -5.05 15.35
N LYS A 53 -8.03 -5.03 14.07
CA LYS A 53 -9.25 -5.70 13.60
C LYS A 53 -9.16 -7.21 13.77
N LEU A 54 -8.00 -7.81 13.48
CA LEU A 54 -7.74 -9.23 13.67
C LEU A 54 -7.85 -9.61 15.16
N VAL A 55 -7.16 -8.90 16.04
CA VAL A 55 -7.18 -9.15 17.49
C VAL A 55 -8.60 -9.02 18.05
N LYS A 56 -9.33 -7.97 17.67
CA LYS A 56 -10.73 -7.79 18.10
C LYS A 56 -11.63 -8.95 17.68
N SER A 57 -11.46 -9.46 16.46
CA SER A 57 -12.18 -10.66 16.00
C SER A 57 -11.75 -11.91 16.77
N GLY A 58 -10.46 -12.07 17.06
CA GLY A 58 -9.92 -13.16 17.87
C GLY A 58 -10.52 -13.18 19.28
N LYS A 59 -10.56 -12.03 19.96
CA LYS A 59 -11.18 -11.88 21.28
C LYS A 59 -12.65 -12.34 21.26
N LYS A 60 -13.42 -11.89 20.26
CA LYS A 60 -14.82 -12.28 20.10
C LYS A 60 -15.01 -13.76 19.78
N LYS A 61 -14.26 -14.32 18.84
CA LYS A 61 -14.50 -15.68 18.34
C LYS A 61 -13.85 -16.78 19.17
N ILE A 62 -12.72 -16.50 19.81
CA ILE A 62 -11.94 -17.48 20.57
C ILE A 62 -12.25 -17.36 22.06
N LEU A 63 -12.14 -16.16 22.65
CA LEU A 63 -12.29 -16.02 24.10
C LEU A 63 -13.74 -16.09 24.57
N GLU A 64 -14.72 -15.78 23.72
CA GLU A 64 -16.14 -16.00 24.03
C GLU A 64 -16.62 -17.43 23.70
N ASN A 65 -15.77 -18.27 23.09
CA ASN A 65 -16.13 -19.66 22.81
C ASN A 65 -16.18 -20.48 24.10
N THR A 66 -17.32 -21.10 24.38
CA THR A 66 -17.54 -21.90 25.60
C THR A 66 -16.73 -23.19 25.65
N PHE A 67 -16.18 -23.64 24.51
CA PHE A 67 -15.35 -24.85 24.42
C PHE A 67 -13.86 -24.56 24.53
N ILE A 68 -13.46 -23.29 24.63
CA ILE A 68 -12.10 -22.87 24.90
C ILE A 68 -12.08 -22.28 26.31
N ASP A 69 -11.64 -23.07 27.27
CA ASP A 69 -11.57 -22.74 28.69
C ASP A 69 -10.18 -23.05 29.28
N GLY A 70 -10.07 -22.93 30.61
CA GLY A 70 -8.86 -23.28 31.35
C GLY A 70 -7.60 -22.53 30.90
N SER A 71 -6.47 -23.22 31.02
CA SER A 71 -5.14 -22.71 30.68
C SER A 71 -4.98 -22.38 29.18
N ILE A 72 -5.69 -23.09 28.30
CA ILE A 72 -5.70 -22.81 26.84
C ILE A 72 -6.32 -21.45 26.54
N LYS A 73 -7.45 -21.13 27.18
CA LYS A 73 -8.11 -19.82 27.04
C LYS A 73 -7.19 -18.69 27.50
N GLU A 74 -6.49 -18.91 28.60
CA GLU A 74 -5.55 -17.93 29.16
C GLU A 74 -4.34 -17.71 28.23
N SER A 75 -3.81 -18.77 27.62
CA SER A 75 -2.74 -18.67 26.62
C SER A 75 -3.16 -17.83 25.39
N TRP A 76 -4.39 -18.05 24.90
CA TRP A 76 -4.97 -17.22 23.84
C TRP A 76 -5.21 -15.77 24.28
N ARG A 77 -5.62 -15.54 25.53
CA ARG A 77 -5.82 -14.19 26.08
C ARG A 77 -4.50 -13.41 26.07
N VAL A 78 -3.40 -14.02 26.53
CA VAL A 78 -2.07 -13.41 26.49
C VAL A 78 -1.66 -13.13 25.05
N THR A 79 -1.74 -14.13 24.17
CA THR A 79 -1.38 -13.98 22.75
C THR A 79 -2.09 -12.80 22.08
N LEU A 80 -3.41 -12.71 22.23
CA LEU A 80 -4.19 -11.62 21.65
C LEU A 80 -3.84 -10.24 22.25
N THR A 81 -3.51 -10.19 23.54
CA THR A 81 -3.09 -8.94 24.21
C THR A 81 -1.71 -8.48 23.73
N GLU A 82 -0.76 -9.41 23.57
CA GLU A 82 0.59 -9.06 23.14
C GLU A 82 0.65 -8.65 21.65
N LEU A 83 -0.19 -9.26 20.79
CA LEU A 83 -0.36 -8.80 19.40
C LEU A 83 -0.93 -7.37 19.31
N GLU A 84 -1.76 -6.95 20.26
CA GLU A 84 -2.20 -5.55 20.41
C GLU A 84 -1.01 -4.62 20.75
N GLY A 85 -0.02 -5.12 21.49
CA GLY A 85 1.25 -4.43 21.76
C GLY A 85 2.05 -4.17 20.49
N ILE A 86 2.22 -5.20 19.63
CA ILE A 86 2.86 -5.04 18.31
C ILE A 86 2.10 -3.99 17.50
N SER A 87 0.79 -4.11 17.42
CA SER A 87 -0.05 -3.17 16.68
C SER A 87 0.15 -1.72 17.16
N SER A 88 0.23 -1.50 18.46
CA SER A 88 0.46 -0.17 19.05
C SER A 88 1.84 0.38 18.68
N GLN A 89 2.88 -0.45 18.66
CA GLN A 89 4.22 -0.02 18.25
C GLN A 89 4.27 0.41 16.77
N HIS A 90 3.57 -0.31 15.88
CA HIS A 90 3.46 0.10 14.48
C HIS A 90 2.69 1.42 14.29
N SER A 91 1.69 1.71 15.15
CA SER A 91 1.03 3.01 15.18
C SER A 91 1.98 4.15 15.57
N VAL A 92 2.84 3.91 16.57
CA VAL A 92 3.88 4.86 16.98
C VAL A 92 4.89 5.10 15.85
N PHE A 93 5.35 4.04 15.19
CA PHE A 93 6.25 4.13 14.03
C PHE A 93 5.63 4.89 12.85
N SER A 94 4.34 4.67 12.58
CA SER A 94 3.56 5.44 11.60
C SER A 94 3.56 6.93 11.91
N ASN A 95 3.39 7.32 13.19
CA ASN A 95 3.41 8.74 13.58
C ASN A 95 4.79 9.35 13.40
N TYR A 96 5.85 8.66 13.82
CA TYR A 96 7.22 9.15 13.65
C TYR A 96 7.60 9.33 12.18
N THR A 97 7.25 8.39 11.31
CA THR A 97 7.51 8.51 9.86
C THR A 97 6.71 9.66 9.24
N ASN A 98 5.48 9.92 9.69
CA ASN A 98 4.72 11.11 9.29
C ASN A 98 5.38 12.41 9.75
N ASP A 99 5.94 12.44 10.96
CA ASP A 99 6.65 13.61 11.48
C ASP A 99 7.93 13.87 10.67
N LEU A 100 8.66 12.83 10.26
CA LEU A 100 9.80 12.97 9.34
C LEU A 100 9.38 13.56 7.99
N SER A 101 8.26 13.12 7.41
CA SER A 101 7.68 13.73 6.20
C SER A 101 7.44 15.23 6.41
N THR A 102 6.80 15.59 7.53
CA THR A 102 6.44 16.97 7.86
C THR A 102 7.68 17.85 8.05
N ILE A 103 8.73 17.33 8.69
CA ILE A 103 10.01 18.02 8.86
C ILE A 103 10.64 18.30 7.49
N ILE A 104 10.65 17.32 6.58
CA ILE A 104 11.18 17.50 5.22
C ILE A 104 10.37 18.52 4.44
N GLU A 105 9.04 18.45 4.48
CA GLU A 105 8.17 19.41 3.81
C GLU A 105 8.42 20.84 4.27
N LYS A 106 8.61 21.04 5.58
CA LYS A 106 8.98 22.34 6.15
C LYS A 106 10.35 22.79 5.67
N MET A 107 11.36 21.92 5.76
CA MET A 107 12.73 22.21 5.28
C MET A 107 12.72 22.65 3.82
N VAL A 108 11.98 21.96 2.94
CA VAL A 108 11.85 22.31 1.52
C VAL A 108 11.23 23.70 1.36
N LYS A 109 10.15 24.02 2.09
CA LYS A 109 9.51 25.34 2.03
C LYS A 109 10.46 26.45 2.45
N ASP A 110 11.15 26.27 3.57
CA ASP A 110 12.09 27.25 4.11
C ASP A 110 13.27 27.46 3.14
N LYS A 111 13.80 26.37 2.55
CA LYS A 111 14.86 26.43 1.55
C LYS A 111 14.42 27.07 0.23
N GLU A 112 13.18 26.86 -0.22
CA GLU A 112 12.68 27.49 -1.44
C GLU A 112 12.66 29.03 -1.32
N VAL A 113 12.41 29.57 -0.13
CA VAL A 113 12.51 31.02 0.13
C VAL A 113 13.95 31.50 -0.06
N VAL A 114 14.93 30.80 0.52
CA VAL A 114 16.35 31.13 0.37
C VAL A 114 16.79 31.02 -1.08
N ARG A 115 16.40 29.94 -1.77
CA ARG A 115 16.71 29.72 -3.19
C ARG A 115 16.22 30.87 -4.07
N LYS A 116 14.99 31.34 -3.86
CA LYS A 116 14.43 32.49 -4.61
C LYS A 116 15.25 33.76 -4.41
N LYS A 117 15.66 34.05 -3.17
CA LYS A 117 16.55 35.18 -2.88
C LYS A 117 17.86 35.05 -3.65
N LEU A 118 18.57 33.92 -3.52
CA LEU A 118 19.85 33.69 -4.18
C LEU A 118 19.76 33.77 -5.71
N THR A 119 18.66 33.27 -6.27
CA THR A 119 18.39 33.33 -7.70
C THR A 119 18.22 34.77 -8.18
N ASN A 120 17.42 35.56 -7.45
CA ASN A 120 17.22 36.97 -7.78
C ASN A 120 18.50 37.78 -7.64
N ASP A 121 19.26 37.57 -6.56
CA ASP A 121 20.51 38.30 -6.29
C ASP A 121 21.55 38.01 -7.38
N GLY A 122 21.76 36.73 -7.73
CA GLY A 122 22.70 36.37 -8.80
C GLY A 122 22.24 36.81 -10.20
N THR A 123 20.93 36.75 -10.50
CA THR A 123 20.38 37.24 -11.78
C THR A 123 20.57 38.75 -11.91
N LYS A 124 20.34 39.49 -10.83
CA LYS A 124 20.56 40.94 -10.81
C LYS A 124 22.04 41.27 -10.99
N LEU A 125 22.93 40.65 -10.22
CA LEU A 125 24.37 40.88 -10.29
C LEU A 125 24.93 40.64 -11.70
N THR A 126 24.56 39.52 -12.31
CA THR A 126 25.00 39.16 -13.68
C THR A 126 24.41 40.09 -14.75
N LYS A 127 23.14 40.50 -14.61
CA LYS A 127 22.49 41.44 -15.53
C LYS A 127 23.11 42.84 -15.45
N ASP A 128 23.39 43.33 -14.26
CA ASP A 128 23.99 44.66 -14.04
C ASP A 128 25.40 44.71 -14.65
N MET A 129 26.19 43.65 -14.46
CA MET A 129 27.52 43.51 -15.05
C MET A 129 27.47 43.40 -16.59
N LYS A 130 26.54 42.61 -17.14
CA LYS A 130 26.32 42.51 -18.59
C LYS A 130 25.97 43.87 -19.20
N THR A 131 25.06 44.61 -18.57
CA THR A 131 24.63 45.93 -19.03
C THR A 131 25.80 46.91 -19.06
N GLN A 132 26.67 46.89 -18.04
CA GLN A 132 27.87 47.73 -18.01
C GLN A 132 28.86 47.36 -19.14
N LEU A 133 29.06 46.06 -19.39
CA LEU A 133 29.94 45.60 -20.45
C LEU A 133 29.43 45.99 -21.85
N ASP A 134 28.11 45.92 -22.06
CA ASP A 134 27.45 46.37 -23.29
C ASP A 134 27.62 47.89 -23.50
N LEU A 135 27.51 48.70 -22.43
CA LEU A 135 27.77 50.15 -22.50
C LEU A 135 29.22 50.44 -22.89
N CYS A 136 30.19 49.78 -22.25
CA CYS A 136 31.61 49.90 -22.59
C CYS A 136 31.89 49.51 -24.06
N THR A 137 31.28 48.41 -24.52
CA THR A 137 31.39 47.95 -25.91
C THR A 137 30.83 48.98 -26.89
N LYS A 138 29.65 49.56 -26.61
CA LYS A 138 29.05 50.60 -27.45
C LYS A 138 29.91 51.86 -27.51
N ALA A 139 30.44 52.32 -26.36
CA ALA A 139 31.32 53.48 -26.30
C ALA A 139 32.61 53.26 -27.12
N LYS A 140 33.23 52.08 -26.98
CA LYS A 140 34.40 51.68 -27.78
C LYS A 140 34.12 51.72 -29.29
N VAL A 141 33.01 51.11 -29.72
CA VAL A 141 32.61 51.08 -31.14
C VAL A 141 32.37 52.49 -31.67
N ASN A 142 31.71 53.36 -30.88
CA ASN A 142 31.47 54.76 -31.25
C ASN A 142 32.78 55.55 -31.38
N TYR A 143 33.68 55.43 -30.41
CA TYR A 143 35.02 56.04 -30.44
C TYR A 143 35.81 55.61 -31.67
N HIS A 144 35.86 54.30 -31.97
CA HIS A 144 36.54 53.78 -33.16
C HIS A 144 35.95 54.35 -34.47
N LYS A 145 34.62 54.42 -34.55
CA LYS A 145 33.92 54.97 -35.71
C LYS A 145 34.28 56.44 -35.94
N LEU A 146 34.15 57.28 -34.90
CA LEU A 146 34.40 58.72 -35.01
C LEU A 146 35.88 59.04 -35.23
N SER A 147 36.79 58.24 -34.65
CA SER A 147 38.23 58.37 -34.91
C SER A 147 38.58 58.11 -36.37
N LYS A 148 37.97 57.09 -36.98
CA LYS A 148 38.13 56.80 -38.41
C LYS A 148 37.58 57.94 -39.30
N GLU A 149 36.46 58.54 -38.92
CA GLU A 149 35.90 59.71 -39.62
C GLU A 149 36.83 60.93 -39.53
N ALA A 150 37.43 61.18 -38.36
CA ALA A 150 38.41 62.25 -38.15
C ALA A 150 39.68 62.04 -38.99
N GLU A 151 40.20 60.81 -39.02
CA GLU A 151 41.35 60.44 -39.85
C GLU A 151 41.09 60.71 -41.34
N LEU A 152 39.94 60.28 -41.86
CA LEU A 152 39.55 60.51 -43.26
C LEU A 152 39.38 62.01 -43.57
N ALA A 153 38.81 62.79 -42.65
CA ALA A 153 38.66 64.24 -42.80
C ALA A 153 40.02 64.96 -42.83
N GLN A 154 40.96 64.52 -42.00
CA GLN A 154 42.32 65.06 -41.96
C GLN A 154 43.09 64.73 -43.25
N ILE A 155 42.98 63.49 -43.76
CA ILE A 155 43.57 63.10 -45.05
C ILE A 155 43.01 63.97 -46.19
N ALA A 156 41.69 64.22 -46.20
CA ALA A 156 41.05 65.06 -47.21
C ALA A 156 41.55 66.51 -47.16
N LEU A 157 41.75 67.07 -45.95
CA LEU A 157 42.34 68.39 -45.76
C LEU A 157 43.77 68.45 -46.29
N THR A 158 44.62 67.49 -45.91
CA THR A 158 46.03 67.44 -46.35
C THR A 158 46.13 67.35 -47.88
N LYS A 159 45.30 66.52 -48.52
CA LYS A 159 45.22 66.45 -49.99
C LYS A 159 44.76 67.78 -50.61
N GLY A 160 43.76 68.43 -50.01
CA GLY A 160 43.25 69.71 -50.50
C GLY A 160 44.25 70.87 -50.36
N GLN A 161 45.06 70.87 -49.30
CA GLN A 161 46.14 71.85 -49.11
C GLN A 161 47.31 71.64 -50.08
N ALA A 162 47.55 70.39 -50.49
CA ALA A 162 48.60 70.04 -51.44
C ALA A 162 48.21 70.26 -52.92
N ASP A 163 46.92 70.50 -53.23
CA ASP A 163 46.43 70.72 -54.60
C ASP A 163 46.54 72.21 -55.00
N PRO A 164 47.43 72.57 -55.96
CA PRO A 164 47.62 73.96 -56.39
C PRO A 164 46.40 74.59 -57.07
N LYS A 165 45.41 73.78 -57.50
CA LYS A 165 44.18 74.25 -58.16
C LYS A 165 43.01 74.42 -57.19
N MET A 166 43.16 74.04 -55.92
CA MET A 166 42.08 74.09 -54.93
C MET A 166 41.80 75.55 -54.51
N LYS A 167 40.53 75.93 -54.45
CA LYS A 167 40.12 77.26 -53.99
C LYS A 167 40.32 77.40 -52.48
N GLN A 168 40.78 78.57 -52.03
CA GLN A 168 41.02 78.86 -50.61
C GLN A 168 39.78 78.61 -49.74
N ASP A 169 38.58 79.03 -50.18
CA ASP A 169 37.33 78.78 -49.46
C ASP A 169 37.05 77.29 -49.26
N LYS A 170 37.45 76.46 -50.23
CA LYS A 170 37.26 75.01 -50.15
C LYS A 170 38.24 74.37 -49.15
N VAL A 171 39.48 74.86 -49.11
CA VAL A 171 40.47 74.48 -48.10
C VAL A 171 39.98 74.86 -46.70
N SER A 172 39.43 76.07 -46.52
CA SER A 172 38.84 76.52 -45.26
C SER A 172 37.66 75.65 -44.81
N GLN A 173 36.77 75.23 -45.72
CA GLN A 173 35.69 74.28 -45.41
C GLN A 173 36.22 72.91 -44.98
N LEU A 174 37.23 72.37 -45.68
CA LEU A 174 37.86 71.10 -45.29
C LEU A 174 38.54 71.21 -43.92
N SER A 175 39.15 72.35 -43.62
CA SER A 175 39.77 72.62 -42.32
C SER A 175 38.72 72.60 -41.21
N SER A 176 37.62 73.33 -41.38
CA SER A 176 36.52 73.35 -40.41
C SER A 176 35.92 71.94 -40.19
N LYS A 177 35.73 71.17 -41.26
CA LYS A 177 35.23 69.79 -41.17
C LYS A 177 36.21 68.87 -40.44
N SER A 178 37.52 69.00 -40.68
CA SER A 178 38.54 68.23 -39.99
C SER A 178 38.56 68.54 -38.49
N THR A 179 38.55 69.83 -38.13
CA THR A 179 38.50 70.27 -36.72
C THR A 179 37.27 69.72 -36.02
N GLN A 180 36.07 69.83 -36.62
CA GLN A 180 34.84 69.33 -36.03
C GLN A 180 34.82 67.80 -35.87
N ALA A 181 35.36 67.06 -36.84
CA ALA A 181 35.46 65.61 -36.74
C ALA A 181 36.44 65.19 -35.63
N SER A 182 37.58 65.89 -35.52
CA SER A 182 38.58 65.69 -34.48
C SER A 182 38.01 65.96 -33.08
N GLU A 183 37.28 67.06 -32.90
CA GLU A 183 36.61 67.39 -31.63
C GLU A 183 35.61 66.30 -31.20
N LYS A 184 34.79 65.80 -32.14
CA LYS A 184 33.86 64.70 -31.87
C LYS A 184 34.57 63.40 -31.50
N ALA A 185 35.68 63.08 -32.17
CA ALA A 185 36.49 61.90 -31.84
C ALA A 185 37.09 62.02 -30.43
N ASN A 186 37.63 63.20 -30.07
CA ASN A 186 38.18 63.46 -28.75
C ASN A 186 37.10 63.40 -27.64
N GLN A 187 35.89 63.89 -27.91
CA GLN A 187 34.76 63.75 -26.98
C GLN A 187 34.39 62.27 -26.76
N ALA A 188 34.31 61.48 -27.84
CA ALA A 188 34.02 60.06 -27.75
C ALA A 188 35.14 59.24 -27.09
N ASP A 189 36.41 59.65 -27.25
CA ASP A 189 37.55 59.06 -26.53
C ASP A 189 37.42 59.28 -25.02
N ASN A 190 37.17 60.52 -24.59
CA ASN A 190 36.97 60.84 -23.18
C ASN A 190 35.80 60.05 -22.58
N GLU A 191 34.65 60.00 -23.26
CA GLU A 191 33.49 59.22 -22.83
C GLU A 191 33.82 57.73 -22.71
N TYR A 192 34.54 57.16 -23.69
CA TYR A 192 34.96 55.76 -23.63
C TYR A 192 35.91 55.50 -22.45
N ARG A 193 36.88 56.39 -22.19
CA ARG A 193 37.82 56.25 -21.07
C ARG A 193 37.11 56.31 -19.71
N ASP A 194 36.14 57.20 -19.55
CA ASP A 194 35.34 57.31 -18.33
C ASP A 194 34.48 56.05 -18.09
N ILE A 195 33.81 55.55 -19.14
CA ILE A 195 33.02 54.32 -19.08
C ILE A 195 33.93 53.11 -18.81
N LEU A 196 35.12 53.04 -19.42
CA LEU A 196 36.08 51.97 -19.21
C LEU A 196 36.57 51.93 -17.76
N GLY A 197 36.94 53.08 -17.19
CA GLY A 197 37.32 53.18 -15.78
C GLY A 197 36.21 52.67 -14.85
N THR A 198 34.97 53.12 -15.08
CA THR A 198 33.79 52.64 -14.33
C THR A 198 33.57 51.14 -14.48
N THR A 199 33.75 50.61 -15.70
CA THR A 199 33.56 49.19 -16.00
C THR A 199 34.61 48.33 -15.31
N ASN A 200 35.87 48.76 -15.30
CA ASN A 200 36.95 48.04 -14.62
C ASN A 200 36.73 47.98 -13.11
N ASN A 201 36.27 49.08 -12.49
CA ASN A 201 35.94 49.10 -11.07
C ASN A 201 34.82 48.11 -10.73
N LYS A 202 33.71 48.16 -11.49
CA LYS A 202 32.59 47.21 -11.32
C LYS A 202 33.01 45.77 -11.60
N GLN A 203 33.89 45.53 -12.56
CA GLN A 203 34.42 44.20 -12.85
C GLN A 203 35.21 43.66 -11.66
N ASN A 204 36.06 44.48 -11.07
CA ASN A 204 36.83 44.11 -9.90
C ASN A 204 35.91 43.80 -8.70
N GLU A 205 34.91 44.63 -8.43
CA GLU A 205 33.89 44.38 -7.39
C GLU A 205 33.12 43.08 -7.64
N PHE A 206 32.68 42.86 -8.88
CA PHE A 206 31.97 41.65 -9.27
C PHE A 206 32.76 40.38 -8.96
N TYR A 207 34.01 40.28 -9.43
CA TYR A 207 34.78 39.03 -9.32
C TYR A 207 35.46 38.84 -7.98
N ASN A 208 35.85 39.93 -7.30
CA ASN A 208 36.64 39.83 -6.07
C ASN A 208 35.81 40.04 -4.79
N THR A 209 34.54 40.44 -4.90
CA THR A 209 33.69 40.71 -3.74
C THR A 209 32.31 40.07 -3.89
N ASP A 210 31.52 40.50 -4.87
CA ASP A 210 30.08 40.18 -4.89
C ASP A 210 29.77 38.76 -5.34
N SER A 211 30.43 38.28 -6.40
CA SER A 211 30.26 36.91 -6.90
C SER A 211 30.71 35.88 -5.87
N PRO A 212 31.93 35.96 -5.29
CA PRO A 212 32.37 35.07 -4.21
C PRO A 212 31.37 34.97 -3.05
N LYS A 213 30.81 36.10 -2.62
CA LYS A 213 29.82 36.15 -1.54
C LYS A 213 28.55 35.36 -1.88
N ILE A 214 27.98 35.55 -3.07
CA ILE A 214 26.78 34.80 -3.50
C ILE A 214 27.10 33.31 -3.63
N LEU A 215 28.28 32.95 -4.17
CA LEU A 215 28.71 31.55 -4.29
C LEU A 215 28.85 30.88 -2.91
N LYS A 216 29.34 31.61 -1.90
CA LYS A 216 29.37 31.13 -0.52
C LYS A 216 27.97 30.91 0.04
N GLU A 217 27.03 31.83 -0.19
CA GLU A 217 25.63 31.63 0.24
C GLU A 217 24.97 30.40 -0.42
N PHE A 218 25.32 30.10 -1.68
CA PHE A 218 24.90 28.84 -2.34
C PHE A 218 25.54 27.59 -1.71
N GLN A 219 26.79 27.70 -1.28
CA GLN A 219 27.47 26.61 -0.58
C GLN A 219 26.82 26.36 0.79
N ASP A 220 26.57 27.42 1.57
CA ASP A 220 25.91 27.34 2.87
C ASP A 220 24.50 26.75 2.75
N PHE A 221 23.77 27.12 1.68
CA PHE A 221 22.49 26.53 1.35
C PHE A 221 22.57 25.00 1.25
N GLU A 222 23.55 24.49 0.51
CA GLU A 222 23.72 23.06 0.24
C GLU A 222 24.28 22.31 1.46
N GLU A 223 25.26 22.86 2.15
CA GLU A 223 25.84 22.27 3.37
C GLU A 223 24.78 22.08 4.45
N ASP A 224 23.96 23.11 4.70
CA ASP A 224 22.88 23.03 5.68
C ASP A 224 21.79 22.02 5.24
N ARG A 225 21.43 21.98 3.96
CA ARG A 225 20.47 20.97 3.43
C ARG A 225 20.99 19.55 3.63
N VAL A 226 22.26 19.31 3.30
CA VAL A 226 22.91 17.99 3.46
C VAL A 226 22.97 17.61 4.93
N SER A 227 23.30 18.54 5.83
CA SER A 227 23.31 18.31 7.28
C SER A 227 21.93 17.95 7.81
N GLN A 228 20.89 18.73 7.47
CA GLN A 228 19.51 18.43 7.89
C GLN A 228 19.03 17.08 7.35
N THR A 229 19.37 16.74 6.10
CA THR A 229 19.05 15.43 5.51
C THR A 229 19.71 14.29 6.30
N LYS A 230 20.99 14.44 6.68
CA LYS A 230 21.70 13.46 7.52
C LYS A 230 21.02 13.26 8.88
N ASP A 231 20.59 14.34 9.52
CA ASP A 231 19.91 14.26 10.81
C ASP A 231 18.58 13.51 10.71
N ILE A 232 17.83 13.74 9.64
CA ILE A 232 16.57 13.03 9.35
C ILE A 232 16.82 11.54 9.14
N MET A 233 17.83 11.16 8.34
CA MET A 233 18.19 9.75 8.14
C MET A 233 18.64 9.09 9.44
N SER A 234 19.40 9.81 10.27
CA SER A 234 19.86 9.31 11.57
C SER A 234 18.69 9.07 12.53
N LYS A 235 17.73 9.99 12.58
CA LYS A 235 16.49 9.82 13.35
C LYS A 235 15.70 8.60 12.88
N PHE A 236 15.54 8.44 11.56
CA PHE A 236 14.85 7.29 11.00
C PHE A 236 15.49 5.95 11.42
N ALA A 237 16.82 5.87 11.37
CA ALA A 237 17.55 4.68 11.80
C ALA A 237 17.37 4.36 13.30
N VAL A 238 17.25 5.38 14.16
CA VAL A 238 16.94 5.18 15.58
C VAL A 238 15.53 4.63 15.75
N ILE A 239 14.55 5.22 15.07
CA ILE A 239 13.13 4.83 15.15
C ILE A 239 12.94 3.37 14.69
N ILE A 240 13.62 2.92 13.62
CA ILE A 240 13.55 1.53 13.15
C ILE A 240 14.04 0.55 14.23
N LYS A 241 15.08 0.91 14.99
CA LYS A 241 15.67 0.03 16.01
C LYS A 241 14.75 -0.21 17.21
N GLU A 242 13.67 0.55 17.36
CA GLU A 242 12.71 0.39 18.45
C GLU A 242 11.72 -0.77 18.23
N ILE A 243 11.52 -1.21 16.98
CA ILE A 243 10.54 -2.27 16.66
C ILE A 243 11.02 -3.67 17.11
N PRO A 244 12.25 -4.13 16.76
CA PRO A 244 12.66 -5.51 17.03
C PRO A 244 12.59 -5.91 18.52
N PRO A 245 13.01 -5.07 19.49
CA PRO A 245 12.90 -5.42 20.91
C PRO A 245 11.46 -5.70 21.37
N VAL A 246 10.48 -4.97 20.82
CA VAL A 246 9.05 -5.19 21.14
C VAL A 246 8.57 -6.52 20.58
N VAL A 247 8.92 -6.84 19.34
CA VAL A 247 8.55 -8.11 18.69
C VAL A 247 9.17 -9.30 19.42
N LEU A 248 10.44 -9.20 19.82
CA LEU A 248 11.13 -10.23 20.60
C LEU A 248 10.43 -10.48 21.94
N LYS A 249 10.14 -9.41 22.69
CA LYS A 249 9.43 -9.51 23.97
C LYS A 249 8.06 -10.20 23.81
N VAL A 250 7.30 -9.82 22.77
CA VAL A 250 6.00 -10.43 22.50
C VAL A 250 6.13 -11.92 22.20
N ALA A 251 7.14 -12.33 21.42
CA ALA A 251 7.40 -13.74 21.13
C ALA A 251 7.72 -14.53 22.41
N GLU A 252 8.54 -13.98 23.30
CA GLU A 252 8.88 -14.60 24.59
C GLU A 252 7.66 -14.76 25.51
N GLN A 253 6.77 -13.76 25.55
CA GLN A 253 5.56 -13.81 26.36
C GLN A 253 4.55 -14.83 25.83
N ILE A 254 4.41 -14.95 24.51
CA ILE A 254 3.58 -15.98 23.89
C ILE A 254 4.16 -17.38 24.17
N ALA A 255 5.47 -17.56 24.03
CA ALA A 255 6.14 -18.82 24.34
C ALA A 255 5.91 -19.22 25.80
N THR A 256 6.12 -18.28 26.73
CA THR A 256 5.87 -18.50 28.16
C THR A 256 4.40 -18.89 28.41
N ALA A 257 3.45 -18.20 27.80
CA ALA A 257 2.02 -18.50 27.96
C ALA A 257 1.64 -19.87 27.36
N SER A 258 2.37 -20.35 26.34
CA SER A 258 2.17 -21.69 25.77
C SER A 258 2.69 -22.79 26.70
N GLU A 259 3.80 -22.55 27.41
CA GLU A 259 4.37 -23.49 28.37
C GLU A 259 3.51 -23.65 29.64
N GLN A 260 2.68 -22.65 29.96
CA GLN A 260 1.74 -22.70 31.08
C GLN A 260 0.45 -23.49 30.79
N ILE A 261 0.31 -24.08 29.59
CA ILE A 261 -0.85 -24.92 29.28
C ILE A 261 -0.73 -26.25 30.05
N ASP A 262 -1.70 -26.50 30.92
CA ASP A 262 -1.73 -27.67 31.81
C ASP A 262 -2.98 -28.52 31.56
N LYS A 263 -2.79 -29.58 30.79
CA LYS A 263 -3.83 -30.55 30.46
C LYS A 263 -4.46 -31.21 31.70
N ASP A 264 -3.66 -31.49 32.74
CA ASP A 264 -4.14 -32.24 33.89
C ASP A 264 -4.97 -31.34 34.81
N SER A 265 -4.55 -30.08 34.97
CA SER A 265 -5.33 -29.06 35.66
C SER A 265 -6.66 -28.79 34.94
N ASP A 266 -6.63 -28.58 33.63
CA ASP A 266 -7.83 -28.28 32.84
C ASP A 266 -8.85 -29.43 32.89
N ILE A 267 -8.40 -30.68 32.70
CA ILE A 267 -9.26 -31.86 32.80
C ILE A 267 -9.86 -31.99 34.21
N LYS A 268 -9.04 -31.79 35.27
CA LYS A 268 -9.54 -31.84 36.65
C LYS A 268 -10.59 -30.78 36.93
N GLN A 269 -10.37 -29.54 36.47
CA GLN A 269 -11.33 -28.46 36.63
C GLN A 269 -12.65 -28.79 35.92
N TRP A 270 -12.58 -29.32 34.69
CA TRP A 270 -13.77 -29.72 33.95
C TRP A 270 -14.53 -30.85 34.65
N VAL A 271 -13.83 -31.89 35.12
CA VAL A 271 -14.45 -33.00 35.87
C VAL A 271 -15.09 -32.49 37.16
N GLU A 272 -14.42 -31.62 37.91
CA GLU A 272 -14.95 -31.05 39.16
C GLU A 272 -16.22 -30.22 38.91
N ALA A 273 -16.26 -29.45 37.82
CA ALA A 273 -17.42 -28.66 37.43
C ALA A 273 -18.60 -29.51 36.92
N ASN A 274 -18.35 -30.71 36.39
CA ASN A 274 -19.36 -31.55 35.73
C ASN A 274 -19.64 -32.88 36.43
N LYS A 275 -18.98 -33.18 37.56
CA LYS A 275 -19.23 -34.42 38.31
C LYS A 275 -20.69 -34.46 38.79
N THR A 276 -21.33 -35.60 38.60
CA THR A 276 -22.77 -35.76 38.88
C THR A 276 -23.07 -36.13 40.34
N GLY A 277 -22.03 -36.38 41.15
CA GLY A 277 -22.18 -36.86 42.53
C GLY A 277 -22.78 -38.25 42.67
N ILE A 278 -22.97 -38.97 41.55
CA ILE A 278 -23.54 -40.32 41.53
C ILE A 278 -22.43 -41.32 41.89
N SER A 279 -22.65 -42.12 42.94
CA SER A 279 -21.79 -43.25 43.27
C SER A 279 -22.13 -44.45 42.39
N ASN A 280 -21.14 -45.31 42.17
CA ASN A 280 -21.39 -46.58 41.47
C ASN A 280 -22.48 -47.36 42.20
N PRO A 281 -23.51 -47.87 41.48
CA PRO A 281 -24.55 -48.67 42.10
C PRO A 281 -23.91 -49.90 42.76
N GLY A 282 -24.37 -50.23 43.96
CA GLY A 282 -23.94 -51.45 44.67
C GLY A 282 -24.46 -52.72 43.97
N PRO A 283 -24.05 -53.91 44.45
CA PRO A 283 -24.62 -55.17 43.99
C PRO A 283 -26.14 -55.17 44.09
N ILE A 284 -26.82 -55.72 43.07
CA ILE A 284 -28.28 -55.87 43.10
C ILE A 284 -28.63 -56.91 44.16
N GLU A 285 -29.40 -56.52 45.17
CA GLU A 285 -29.82 -57.42 46.25
C GLU A 285 -30.98 -58.33 45.80
N TYR A 286 -30.94 -59.59 46.23
CA TYR A 286 -32.01 -60.55 45.97
C TYR A 286 -33.25 -60.22 46.81
N GLN A 287 -34.39 -60.04 46.15
CA GLN A 287 -35.68 -59.82 46.80
C GLN A 287 -36.52 -61.11 46.76
N PRO A 288 -36.73 -61.80 47.91
CA PRO A 288 -37.56 -63.01 47.96
C PRO A 288 -39.05 -62.68 47.74
N TYR A 289 -39.81 -63.65 47.22
CA TYR A 289 -41.26 -63.52 46.96
C TYR A 289 -42.07 -63.61 48.27
N GLU A 290 -42.81 -62.56 48.63
CA GLU A 290 -43.57 -62.49 49.90
C GLU A 290 -45.11 -62.66 49.76
N GLY A 291 -45.64 -62.97 48.57
CA GLY A 291 -47.09 -63.15 48.36
C GLY A 291 -47.90 -61.84 48.26
N GLU A 292 -49.16 -61.95 47.83
CA GLU A 292 -50.04 -60.78 47.58
C GLU A 292 -50.55 -60.14 48.88
N GLY A 293 -49.86 -59.11 49.37
CA GLY A 293 -50.43 -58.22 50.38
C GLY A 293 -49.43 -57.40 51.20
N THR A 294 -48.93 -56.29 50.65
CA THR A 294 -48.86 -54.94 51.24
C THR A 294 -47.83 -54.11 50.48
N SER A 295 -48.26 -52.96 49.98
CA SER A 295 -47.42 -52.01 49.24
C SER A 295 -46.28 -51.49 50.10
N SER A 296 -45.06 -51.94 49.81
CA SER A 296 -43.84 -51.18 50.13
C SER A 296 -43.19 -50.76 48.82
N ASN A 297 -42.84 -49.47 48.73
CA ASN A 297 -42.35 -48.81 47.52
C ASN A 297 -41.23 -49.61 46.86
N SER A 298 -41.47 -50.10 45.64
CA SER A 298 -40.38 -50.54 44.77
C SER A 298 -39.36 -49.39 44.63
N PRO A 299 -38.05 -49.63 44.81
CA PRO A 299 -37.06 -48.64 44.44
C PRO A 299 -37.10 -48.49 42.92
N SER A 300 -37.74 -47.42 42.47
CA SER A 300 -37.72 -46.98 41.09
C SER A 300 -36.27 -46.70 40.65
N ASN A 301 -35.95 -47.16 39.44
CA ASN A 301 -34.88 -46.71 38.55
C ASN A 301 -33.59 -47.54 38.46
N TYR A 302 -33.70 -48.79 37.97
CA TYR A 302 -32.61 -49.43 37.24
C TYR A 302 -32.63 -48.97 35.78
N ARG A 303 -32.05 -47.80 35.49
CA ARG A 303 -31.89 -47.31 34.10
C ARG A 303 -30.41 -47.25 33.79
N VAL A 304 -29.91 -48.23 33.02
CA VAL A 304 -28.63 -48.06 32.32
C VAL A 304 -28.78 -46.89 31.37
N GLY A 305 -27.94 -45.86 31.54
CA GLY A 305 -27.91 -44.74 30.60
C GLY A 305 -27.65 -45.27 29.19
N SER A 306 -28.59 -45.07 28.27
CA SER A 306 -28.34 -45.38 26.87
C SER A 306 -27.44 -44.29 26.29
N TYR A 307 -26.33 -44.69 25.65
CA TYR A 307 -25.62 -43.79 24.75
C TYR A 307 -26.58 -43.41 23.63
N LYS A 308 -27.21 -42.24 23.76
CA LYS A 308 -27.76 -41.58 22.58
C LYS A 308 -26.54 -41.07 21.84
N ALA A 309 -26.14 -41.78 20.77
CA ALA A 309 -25.41 -41.12 19.69
C ALA A 309 -26.12 -39.79 19.45
N PRO A 310 -25.42 -38.67 19.20
CA PRO A 310 -26.08 -37.44 18.83
C PRO A 310 -27.05 -37.83 17.74
N VAL A 311 -28.34 -37.86 18.07
CA VAL A 311 -29.35 -38.17 17.09
C VAL A 311 -29.05 -37.10 16.09
N ASN A 312 -28.75 -37.49 14.84
CA ASN A 312 -28.86 -36.58 13.73
C ASN A 312 -30.32 -36.20 13.80
N SER A 313 -30.59 -35.20 14.63
CA SER A 313 -31.90 -34.76 14.99
C SER A 313 -32.26 -34.18 13.67
N GLN A 314 -32.97 -34.96 12.84
CA GLN A 314 -33.59 -34.44 11.65
C GLN A 314 -34.38 -33.28 12.21
N LYS A 315 -33.79 -32.09 12.03
CA LYS A 315 -34.21 -30.90 12.72
C LYS A 315 -35.66 -30.76 12.32
N GLU A 316 -36.57 -30.87 13.30
CA GLU A 316 -37.99 -30.84 13.00
C GLU A 316 -38.29 -29.41 12.55
N TRP A 317 -38.55 -29.26 11.25
CA TRP A 317 -38.86 -27.98 10.63
C TRP A 317 -40.37 -27.74 10.70
N GLY A 318 -40.75 -26.51 11.03
CA GLY A 318 -42.14 -26.14 11.27
C GLY A 318 -42.58 -26.22 12.74
N ILE A 319 -43.85 -25.92 12.98
CA ILE A 319 -44.53 -26.10 14.28
C ILE A 319 -44.85 -27.58 14.47
N THR A 320 -44.38 -28.14 15.58
CA THR A 320 -44.60 -29.55 15.94
C THR A 320 -45.65 -29.68 17.06
N ALA A 321 -46.03 -30.91 17.40
CA ALA A 321 -46.93 -31.17 18.53
C ALA A 321 -46.40 -30.59 19.86
N LYS A 322 -45.07 -30.45 20.00
CA LYS A 322 -44.41 -29.88 21.19
C LYS A 322 -44.61 -28.36 21.31
N ASP A 323 -45.03 -27.72 20.23
CA ASP A 323 -45.17 -26.26 20.11
C ASP A 323 -46.62 -25.79 20.27
N GLN A 324 -47.56 -26.70 20.58
CA GLN A 324 -48.99 -26.36 20.69
C GLN A 324 -49.27 -25.30 21.75
N SER A 325 -48.48 -25.27 22.84
CA SER A 325 -48.59 -24.31 23.95
C SER A 325 -48.10 -22.89 23.64
N LEU A 326 -47.40 -22.67 22.51
CA LEU A 326 -46.91 -21.34 22.12
C LEU A 326 -48.05 -20.44 21.60
N SER A 327 -47.93 -19.14 21.89
CA SER A 327 -48.84 -18.13 21.32
C SER A 327 -48.66 -18.02 19.79
N ALA A 328 -49.64 -17.41 19.10
CA ALA A 328 -49.56 -17.21 17.65
C ALA A 328 -48.31 -16.42 17.24
N ASP A 329 -48.00 -15.33 17.95
CA ASP A 329 -46.81 -14.51 17.69
C ASP A 329 -45.50 -15.28 17.95
N GLN A 330 -45.47 -16.13 18.98
CA GLN A 330 -44.31 -16.98 19.27
C GLN A 330 -44.10 -18.06 18.20
N LYS A 331 -45.20 -18.61 17.64
CA LYS A 331 -45.15 -19.57 16.53
C LYS A 331 -44.64 -18.89 15.24
N ILE A 332 -45.11 -17.68 14.95
CA ILE A 332 -44.66 -16.89 13.80
C ILE A 332 -43.16 -16.57 13.92
N HIS A 333 -42.70 -16.03 15.04
CA HIS A 333 -41.28 -15.70 15.24
C HIS A 333 -40.38 -16.95 15.13
N LYS A 334 -40.82 -18.09 15.67
CA LYS A 334 -40.10 -19.37 15.54
C LYS A 334 -39.99 -19.81 14.07
N LEU A 335 -41.08 -19.72 13.30
CA LEU A 335 -41.11 -20.09 11.90
C LEU A 335 -40.25 -19.15 11.05
N GLU A 336 -40.24 -17.84 11.31
CA GLU A 336 -39.38 -16.87 10.63
C GLU A 336 -37.89 -17.15 10.89
N GLN A 337 -37.53 -17.45 12.14
CA GLN A 337 -36.17 -17.85 12.50
C GLN A 337 -35.74 -19.12 11.75
N GLN A 338 -36.60 -20.14 11.73
CA GLN A 338 -36.33 -21.39 11.00
C GLN A 338 -36.27 -21.16 9.48
N PHE A 339 -37.11 -20.29 8.91
CA PHE A 339 -37.09 -19.95 7.49
C PHE A 339 -35.76 -19.30 7.08
N SER A 340 -35.27 -18.36 7.90
CA SER A 340 -33.97 -17.71 7.69
C SER A 340 -32.83 -18.73 7.70
N GLU A 341 -32.87 -19.68 8.65
CA GLU A 341 -31.86 -20.72 8.78
C GLU A 341 -31.87 -21.72 7.62
N ILE A 342 -33.04 -22.19 7.18
CA ILE A 342 -33.14 -23.02 5.97
C ILE A 342 -32.63 -22.26 4.75
N SER A 343 -32.98 -20.98 4.61
CA SER A 343 -32.56 -20.15 3.47
C SER A 343 -31.04 -19.96 3.40
N LEU A 344 -30.36 -19.92 4.55
CA LEU A 344 -28.90 -19.92 4.64
C LEU A 344 -28.32 -21.29 4.28
N SER A 345 -28.91 -22.36 4.81
CA SER A 345 -28.47 -23.74 4.53
C SER A 345 -28.58 -24.08 3.05
N ILE A 346 -29.71 -23.75 2.40
CA ILE A 346 -29.90 -23.96 0.94
C ILE A 346 -28.83 -23.21 0.14
N ARG A 347 -28.53 -21.95 0.49
CA ARG A 347 -27.49 -21.17 -0.20
C ARG A 347 -26.11 -21.82 -0.06
N SER A 348 -25.76 -22.27 1.14
CA SER A 348 -24.50 -22.97 1.40
C SER A 348 -24.39 -24.25 0.57
N GLU A 349 -25.45 -25.05 0.52
CA GLU A 349 -25.47 -26.30 -0.25
C GLU A 349 -25.42 -26.05 -1.77
N ILE A 350 -26.07 -25.01 -2.29
CA ILE A 350 -25.96 -24.60 -3.70
C ILE A 350 -24.51 -24.22 -4.05
N GLN A 351 -23.82 -23.52 -3.15
CA GLN A 351 -22.41 -23.17 -3.35
C GLN A 351 -21.51 -24.41 -3.33
N ALA A 352 -21.73 -25.34 -2.39
CA ALA A 352 -21.02 -26.60 -2.34
C ALA A 352 -21.24 -27.42 -3.63
N LYS A 353 -22.49 -27.51 -4.10
CA LYS A 353 -22.86 -28.15 -5.37
C LYS A 353 -22.07 -27.57 -6.54
N ALA A 354 -22.04 -26.24 -6.69
CA ALA A 354 -21.30 -25.57 -7.76
C ALA A 354 -19.78 -25.83 -7.69
N GLY A 355 -19.23 -26.06 -6.49
CA GLY A 355 -17.85 -26.50 -6.30
C GLY A 355 -17.61 -27.93 -6.80
N ILE A 356 -18.51 -28.86 -6.45
CA ILE A 356 -18.46 -30.26 -6.89
C ILE A 356 -18.59 -30.37 -8.42
N GLU A 357 -19.46 -29.57 -9.05
CA GLU A 357 -19.58 -29.52 -10.52
C GLU A 357 -18.25 -29.16 -11.21
N LYS A 358 -17.45 -28.26 -10.61
CA LYS A 358 -16.11 -27.93 -11.12
C LYS A 358 -15.10 -29.06 -10.89
N LEU A 359 -15.21 -29.77 -9.77
CA LEU A 359 -14.36 -30.94 -9.50
C LEU A 359 -14.61 -32.07 -10.49
N ILE A 360 -15.86 -32.29 -10.91
CA ILE A 360 -16.20 -33.26 -11.96
C ILE A 360 -15.50 -32.90 -13.28
N GLN A 361 -15.43 -31.61 -13.63
CA GLN A 361 -14.68 -31.16 -14.83
C GLN A 361 -13.18 -31.39 -14.69
N PHE A 362 -12.63 -31.17 -13.50
CA PHE A 362 -11.20 -31.37 -13.21
C PHE A 362 -10.80 -32.86 -13.29
N TYR A 363 -11.64 -33.75 -12.77
CA TYR A 363 -11.39 -35.20 -12.77
C TYR A 363 -11.83 -35.91 -14.06
N ALA A 364 -12.12 -35.20 -15.15
CA ALA A 364 -12.55 -35.82 -16.41
C ALA A 364 -11.54 -36.85 -16.99
N SER A 365 -10.27 -36.77 -16.59
CA SER A 365 -9.22 -37.73 -16.94
C SER A 365 -9.06 -38.90 -15.96
N ASP A 366 -9.71 -38.88 -14.79
CA ASP A 366 -9.73 -39.95 -13.79
C ASP A 366 -11.17 -40.46 -13.52
N PRO A 367 -11.57 -41.57 -14.16
CA PRO A 367 -12.93 -42.10 -14.04
C PRO A 367 -13.36 -42.50 -12.62
N LYS A 368 -12.43 -42.80 -11.70
CA LYS A 368 -12.79 -43.20 -10.33
C LYS A 368 -13.13 -41.97 -9.48
N GLU A 369 -12.29 -40.94 -9.54
CA GLU A 369 -12.53 -39.69 -8.80
C GLU A 369 -13.69 -38.91 -9.40
N GLN A 370 -13.89 -38.95 -10.72
CA GLN A 370 -15.06 -38.38 -11.37
C GLN A 370 -16.35 -39.02 -10.85
N LYS A 371 -16.44 -40.36 -10.83
CA LYS A 371 -17.62 -41.08 -10.36
C LYS A 371 -17.93 -40.82 -8.89
N LYS A 372 -16.90 -40.59 -8.06
CA LYS A 372 -17.07 -40.21 -6.66
C LYS A 372 -17.67 -38.81 -6.54
N ALA A 373 -17.14 -37.83 -7.27
CA ALA A 373 -17.69 -36.47 -7.31
C ALA A 373 -19.12 -36.43 -7.86
N GLU A 374 -19.47 -37.27 -8.83
CA GLU A 374 -20.85 -37.41 -9.34
C GLU A 374 -21.82 -37.96 -8.28
N ASN A 375 -21.39 -38.91 -7.44
CA ASN A 375 -22.20 -39.39 -6.32
C ASN A 375 -22.42 -38.31 -5.25
N GLU A 376 -21.36 -37.54 -4.92
CA GLU A 376 -21.44 -36.40 -3.99
C GLU A 376 -22.36 -35.31 -4.52
N LEU A 377 -22.36 -35.07 -5.85
CA LEU A 377 -23.28 -34.14 -6.51
C LEU A 377 -24.74 -34.58 -6.36
N ALA A 378 -25.03 -35.87 -6.59
CA ALA A 378 -26.36 -36.43 -6.43
C ALA A 378 -26.86 -36.35 -4.97
N GLU A 379 -25.96 -36.51 -4.00
CA GLU A 379 -26.28 -36.36 -2.58
C GLU A 379 -26.58 -34.90 -2.21
N ALA A 380 -25.78 -33.95 -2.72
CA ALA A 380 -26.04 -32.51 -2.56
C ALA A 380 -27.40 -32.10 -3.16
N ASP A 381 -27.76 -32.62 -4.34
CA ASP A 381 -29.06 -32.37 -4.96
C ASP A 381 -30.23 -32.89 -4.12
N LYS A 382 -30.10 -34.11 -3.58
CA LYS A 382 -31.11 -34.69 -2.68
C LYS A 382 -31.28 -33.84 -1.42
N LYS A 383 -30.17 -33.33 -0.86
CA LYS A 383 -30.18 -32.47 0.33
C LYS A 383 -30.85 -31.12 0.07
N ILE A 384 -30.52 -30.46 -1.05
CA ILE A 384 -31.14 -29.20 -1.47
C ILE A 384 -32.65 -29.40 -1.68
N SER A 385 -33.05 -30.49 -2.34
CA SER A 385 -34.47 -30.81 -2.56
C SER A 385 -35.22 -30.98 -1.24
N THR A 386 -34.62 -31.69 -0.28
CA THR A 386 -35.20 -31.92 1.05
C THR A 386 -35.35 -30.60 1.82
N LEU A 387 -34.32 -29.74 1.80
CA LEU A 387 -34.36 -28.43 2.46
C LEU A 387 -35.42 -27.50 1.85
N LYS A 388 -35.59 -27.52 0.53
CA LYS A 388 -36.65 -26.75 -0.15
C LYS A 388 -38.04 -27.21 0.23
N GLU A 389 -38.25 -28.52 0.39
CA GLU A 389 -39.55 -29.04 0.85
C GLU A 389 -39.84 -28.59 2.28
N HIS A 390 -38.85 -28.64 3.19
CA HIS A 390 -38.99 -28.09 4.53
C HIS A 390 -39.25 -26.58 4.53
N GLN A 391 -38.59 -25.82 3.65
CA GLN A 391 -38.84 -24.38 3.47
C GLN A 391 -40.30 -24.12 3.11
N LYS A 392 -40.85 -24.90 2.17
CA LYS A 392 -42.24 -24.81 1.72
C LYS A 392 -43.24 -25.09 2.85
N VAL A 393 -42.97 -26.10 3.69
CA VAL A 393 -43.80 -26.41 4.88
C VAL A 393 -43.83 -25.22 5.85
N ILE A 394 -42.67 -24.61 6.13
CA ILE A 394 -42.59 -23.43 7.00
C ILE A 394 -43.36 -22.25 6.41
N THR A 395 -43.20 -21.98 5.10
CA THR A 395 -43.92 -20.91 4.42
C THR A 395 -45.43 -21.11 4.47
N GLN A 396 -45.92 -22.33 4.26
CA GLN A 396 -47.34 -22.64 4.36
C GLN A 396 -47.88 -22.41 5.78
N GLN A 397 -47.13 -22.83 6.81
CA GLN A 397 -47.54 -22.61 8.20
C GLN A 397 -47.54 -21.14 8.61
N LEU A 398 -46.61 -20.33 8.08
CA LEU A 398 -46.62 -18.87 8.25
C LEU A 398 -47.87 -18.24 7.61
N GLU A 399 -48.26 -18.71 6.42
CA GLU A 399 -49.42 -18.21 5.68
C GLU A 399 -50.75 -18.62 6.35
N GLU A 400 -50.83 -19.80 6.95
CA GLU A 400 -51.98 -20.26 7.74
C GLU A 400 -52.15 -19.48 9.05
N LEU A 401 -51.06 -19.13 9.73
CA LEU A 401 -51.10 -18.32 10.97
C LEU A 401 -51.33 -16.83 10.71
N GLY A 402 -51.09 -16.35 9.48
CA GLY A 402 -51.31 -14.97 9.06
C GLY A 402 -52.71 -14.63 8.53
N LYS A 403 -53.61 -15.61 8.40
CA LYS A 403 -55.00 -15.38 7.93
C LYS A 403 -55.95 -15.05 9.10
N PRO A 404 -56.76 -13.97 9.02
CA PRO A 404 -57.79 -13.70 10.02
C PRO A 404 -58.93 -14.73 9.96
N PRO A 405 -59.60 -15.05 11.08
CA PRO A 405 -60.60 -16.13 11.13
C PRO A 405 -61.85 -15.78 10.32
N GLN A 406 -62.20 -16.65 9.37
CA GLN A 406 -63.35 -16.50 8.49
C GLN A 406 -64.55 -17.28 9.07
N SER A 407 -65.54 -16.56 9.61
CA SER A 407 -66.88 -17.07 9.94
C SER A 407 -67.84 -16.65 8.83
N GLY A 408 -68.74 -17.56 8.43
CA GLY A 408 -69.44 -17.52 7.14
C GLY A 408 -70.61 -16.55 6.98
N GLY A 409 -71.13 -16.49 5.74
CA GLY A 409 -72.46 -15.99 5.39
C GLY A 409 -72.51 -14.79 4.43
N ASP A 410 -72.95 -15.07 3.20
CA ASP A 410 -73.62 -14.22 2.19
C ASP A 410 -72.90 -13.08 1.41
N GLN A 411 -73.12 -13.14 0.08
CA GLN A 411 -72.81 -12.18 -1.01
C GLN A 411 -73.97 -11.16 -1.20
N PRO A 412 -73.93 -10.19 -2.16
CA PRO A 412 -72.88 -9.21 -2.52
C PRO A 412 -73.48 -7.80 -2.84
N GLN A 413 -72.68 -6.71 -2.77
CA GLN A 413 -72.85 -5.40 -3.46
C GLN A 413 -71.88 -4.40 -2.78
N GLY A 414 -71.17 -3.46 -3.40
CA GLY A 414 -71.02 -2.97 -4.76
C GLY A 414 -70.27 -1.62 -4.66
N ASN A 415 -69.56 -1.24 -5.73
CA ASN A 415 -69.10 0.12 -6.07
C ASN A 415 -67.83 0.74 -5.43
N ARG A 416 -66.80 0.80 -6.30
CA ARG A 416 -66.12 1.98 -6.89
C ARG A 416 -65.23 2.93 -6.05
N ASN A 417 -64.10 3.20 -6.73
CA ASN A 417 -63.25 4.41 -6.76
C ASN A 417 -62.28 4.59 -5.59
N SER A 418 -61.03 5.04 -5.79
CA SER A 418 -60.28 5.47 -6.97
C SER A 418 -58.80 5.62 -6.58
N ASN A 419 -57.92 5.40 -7.55
CA ASN A 419 -56.61 6.05 -7.77
C ASN A 419 -55.55 5.99 -6.65
N SER A 420 -54.26 5.78 -6.92
CA SER A 420 -53.51 6.17 -8.10
C SER A 420 -52.19 5.40 -8.16
N ASN A 421 -51.89 4.85 -9.34
CA ASN A 421 -50.64 4.97 -10.09
C ASN A 421 -49.27 4.68 -9.43
N ASN A 422 -48.32 4.04 -10.10
CA ASN A 422 -48.34 3.18 -11.28
C ASN A 422 -46.92 2.58 -11.37
N LEU A 423 -46.87 1.31 -11.80
CA LEU A 423 -46.00 0.70 -12.82
C LEU A 423 -44.71 1.45 -13.21
N GLY A 424 -43.58 0.78 -13.45
CA GLY A 424 -43.33 -0.59 -13.90
C GLY A 424 -41.86 -0.68 -14.36
N ASN A 425 -41.27 -1.88 -14.38
CA ASN A 425 -41.02 -2.67 -15.60
C ASN A 425 -40.14 -1.93 -16.65
N THR A 426 -39.08 -2.44 -17.26
CA THR A 426 -38.58 -3.82 -17.42
C THR A 426 -37.24 -3.76 -18.19
N LEU A 427 -36.46 -4.85 -18.08
CA LEU A 427 -35.68 -5.53 -19.14
C LEU A 427 -34.53 -4.83 -19.91
N THR A 428 -33.38 -5.52 -19.85
CA THR A 428 -32.47 -5.96 -20.93
C THR A 428 -31.84 -4.96 -21.91
N GLY A 429 -30.56 -5.18 -22.16
CA GLY A 429 -29.94 -4.85 -23.45
C GLY A 429 -28.43 -4.69 -23.37
N ALA A 430 -27.71 -5.52 -24.13
CA ALA A 430 -26.27 -5.60 -24.22
C ALA A 430 -25.60 -4.40 -24.94
N GLY A 431 -24.28 -4.28 -24.82
CA GLY A 431 -23.47 -3.44 -25.72
C GLY A 431 -22.11 -3.02 -25.18
N THR A 432 -21.09 -3.85 -25.45
CA THR A 432 -19.72 -3.52 -25.92
C THR A 432 -19.13 -2.13 -25.69
N GLY A 433 -17.88 -2.06 -25.19
CA GLY A 433 -17.07 -0.83 -25.27
C GLY A 433 -15.74 -0.85 -24.51
N ASN A 434 -14.73 -1.42 -25.17
CA ASN A 434 -13.28 -1.42 -24.93
C ASN A 434 -12.66 -0.16 -24.26
N SER A 435 -11.64 -0.31 -23.39
CA SER A 435 -10.26 0.20 -23.60
C SER A 435 -9.34 0.17 -22.36
N ASN A 436 -8.24 -0.58 -22.51
CA ASN A 436 -6.84 -0.35 -22.10
C ASN A 436 -6.50 0.42 -20.81
N GLN A 437 -5.71 -0.24 -19.95
CA GLN A 437 -4.52 0.41 -19.40
C GLN A 437 -3.36 -0.57 -19.20
N SER A 438 -2.30 -0.30 -19.98
CA SER A 438 -0.99 -0.93 -19.96
C SER A 438 -0.17 -0.44 -18.77
N THR A 439 0.62 -1.33 -18.17
CA THR A 439 1.75 -0.99 -17.28
C THR A 439 3.07 -1.15 -18.06
N PRO A 440 4.06 -0.27 -17.87
CA PRO A 440 5.43 -0.53 -18.26
C PRO A 440 6.29 -0.97 -17.06
N THR A 441 7.05 -2.00 -17.38
CA THR A 441 8.32 -2.56 -16.88
C THR A 441 9.33 -1.68 -16.12
N THR A 442 10.00 -2.38 -15.19
CA THR A 442 11.47 -2.49 -14.94
C THR A 442 12.24 -1.55 -13.98
N SER A 443 12.87 -2.24 -13.00
CA SER A 443 14.30 -2.24 -12.58
C SER A 443 14.88 -1.20 -11.59
N GLY A 444 15.00 -1.65 -10.31
CA GLY A 444 16.20 -1.73 -9.41
C GLY A 444 17.05 -0.48 -9.06
N PRO A 445 18.07 -0.58 -8.16
CA PRO A 445 18.45 -1.67 -7.24
C PRO A 445 18.96 -1.26 -5.82
N ASN A 446 19.07 -2.28 -4.96
CA ASN A 446 20.09 -2.58 -3.91
C ASN A 446 20.30 -1.71 -2.64
N THR A 447 20.07 -2.36 -1.49
CA THR A 447 20.90 -2.24 -0.27
C THR A 447 21.36 -3.64 0.13
N GLY A 448 22.68 -3.84 0.24
CA GLY A 448 23.27 -5.08 0.75
C GLY A 448 23.58 -5.03 2.25
N ALA A 449 23.44 -6.19 2.91
CA ALA A 449 24.25 -6.77 4.00
C ALA A 449 23.44 -7.91 4.69
N PRO A 450 24.06 -8.86 5.43
CA PRO A 450 25.28 -9.62 5.19
C PRO A 450 25.01 -11.15 5.12
N THR A 451 26.04 -11.86 4.71
CA THR A 451 26.06 -13.22 4.16
C THR A 451 25.86 -14.33 5.20
N THR A 452 24.73 -15.04 5.13
CA THR A 452 24.66 -16.47 5.48
C THR A 452 25.00 -17.23 4.20
N ALA A 453 25.97 -18.14 4.24
CA ALA A 453 26.31 -18.94 3.06
C ALA A 453 25.11 -19.80 2.64
N ILE A 454 24.36 -19.34 1.63
CA ILE A 454 23.24 -20.06 1.03
C ILE A 454 23.82 -21.28 0.33
N LYS A 455 23.43 -22.48 0.76
CA LYS A 455 23.67 -23.71 -0.01
C LYS A 455 22.84 -23.62 -1.29
N LEU A 456 23.46 -23.18 -2.37
CA LEU A 456 22.90 -23.24 -3.71
C LEU A 456 22.85 -24.72 -4.10
N VAL A 457 21.65 -25.27 -4.28
CA VAL A 457 21.47 -26.66 -4.71
C VAL A 457 21.06 -26.65 -6.18
N LYS A 458 21.84 -27.32 -7.03
CA LYS A 458 21.46 -27.53 -8.43
C LYS A 458 20.47 -28.67 -8.54
N VAL A 459 19.39 -28.45 -9.26
CA VAL A 459 18.35 -29.45 -9.52
C VAL A 459 18.09 -29.56 -11.01
N ARG A 460 17.65 -30.73 -11.46
CA ARG A 460 17.23 -30.99 -12.84
C ARG A 460 15.71 -31.15 -12.89
N GLY A 461 15.04 -30.52 -13.87
CA GLY A 461 13.63 -30.77 -14.15
C GLY A 461 13.37 -32.21 -14.58
N LEU A 462 12.46 -32.90 -13.91
CA LEU A 462 12.05 -34.27 -14.24
C LEU A 462 10.91 -34.33 -15.27
N TYR A 463 10.11 -33.26 -15.34
CA TYR A 463 8.97 -33.12 -16.25
C TYR A 463 8.83 -31.65 -16.63
N ASP A 464 8.13 -31.38 -17.74
CA ASP A 464 7.70 -30.02 -18.08
C ASP A 464 6.75 -29.48 -17.00
N TYR A 465 7.00 -28.24 -16.59
CA TYR A 465 6.19 -27.52 -15.62
C TYR A 465 5.83 -26.14 -16.17
N GLU A 466 4.53 -25.84 -16.24
CA GLU A 466 4.01 -24.55 -16.67
C GLU A 466 3.47 -23.79 -15.46
N ALA A 467 4.03 -22.61 -15.19
CA ALA A 467 3.64 -21.75 -14.07
C ALA A 467 2.13 -21.41 -14.12
N GLY A 468 1.41 -21.71 -13.04
CA GLY A 468 -0.02 -21.41 -12.92
C GLY A 468 -0.32 -19.96 -12.52
N CYS A 469 0.68 -19.25 -12.00
CA CYS A 469 0.60 -17.84 -11.63
C CYS A 469 1.96 -17.13 -11.74
N ASP A 470 1.97 -15.83 -11.52
CA ASP A 470 3.12 -14.94 -11.68
C ASP A 470 4.24 -15.14 -10.65
N THR A 471 3.99 -15.92 -9.59
CA THR A 471 5.00 -16.26 -8.58
C THR A 471 5.71 -17.59 -8.85
N GLU A 472 5.26 -18.38 -9.82
CA GLU A 472 5.83 -19.69 -10.17
C GLU A 472 6.77 -19.60 -11.38
N LEU A 473 7.69 -20.56 -11.50
CA LEU A 473 8.67 -20.60 -12.58
C LEU A 473 8.43 -21.80 -13.50
N SER A 474 8.17 -21.54 -14.78
CA SER A 474 8.11 -22.60 -15.79
C SER A 474 9.50 -23.13 -16.14
N PHE A 475 9.60 -24.44 -16.38
CA PHE A 475 10.83 -25.11 -16.85
C PHE A 475 10.46 -26.37 -17.64
N HIS A 476 11.40 -26.87 -18.43
CA HIS A 476 11.22 -28.10 -19.20
C HIS A 476 11.96 -29.27 -18.55
N GLU A 477 11.55 -30.49 -18.90
CA GLU A 477 12.30 -31.70 -18.57
C GLU A 477 13.76 -31.56 -19.01
N GLY A 478 14.69 -31.81 -18.09
CA GLY A 478 16.13 -31.72 -18.32
C GLY A 478 16.77 -30.36 -18.01
N ASP A 479 15.99 -29.30 -17.77
CA ASP A 479 16.54 -27.98 -17.41
C ASP A 479 17.28 -28.03 -16.07
N ILE A 480 18.36 -27.26 -15.94
CA ILE A 480 19.16 -27.18 -14.70
C ILE A 480 18.83 -25.88 -13.97
N LEU A 481 18.13 -26.00 -12.85
CA LEU A 481 17.73 -24.87 -12.02
C LEU A 481 18.64 -24.73 -10.80
N THR A 482 18.78 -23.50 -10.31
CA THR A 482 19.49 -23.21 -9.07
C THR A 482 18.50 -22.88 -7.98
N VAL A 483 18.36 -23.76 -6.98
CA VAL A 483 17.47 -23.55 -5.83
C VAL A 483 18.19 -22.67 -4.81
N THR A 484 17.56 -21.55 -4.46
CA THR A 484 18.07 -20.57 -3.47
C THR A 484 17.36 -20.68 -2.14
N GLU A 485 16.11 -21.15 -2.12
CA GLU A 485 15.32 -21.35 -0.90
C GLU A 485 14.57 -22.70 -0.95
N GLN A 486 14.67 -23.44 0.16
CA GLN A 486 13.95 -24.70 0.38
C GLN A 486 13.16 -24.57 1.67
N ASP A 487 11.87 -24.86 1.63
CA ASP A 487 11.03 -24.98 2.81
C ASP A 487 10.27 -26.31 2.84
N SER A 488 9.46 -26.51 3.88
CA SER A 488 8.68 -27.73 4.09
C SER A 488 7.31 -27.74 3.39
N SER A 489 6.97 -26.69 2.64
CA SER A 489 5.70 -26.55 1.92
C SER A 489 5.64 -27.40 0.64
N GLY A 490 6.79 -27.90 0.17
CA GLY A 490 6.93 -28.62 -1.10
C GLY A 490 7.12 -27.70 -2.32
N TRP A 491 7.24 -26.39 -2.10
CA TRP A 491 7.56 -25.39 -3.13
C TRP A 491 8.93 -24.78 -2.86
N TRP A 492 9.82 -24.83 -3.85
CA TRP A 492 11.18 -24.33 -3.73
C TRP A 492 11.37 -23.11 -4.61
N PHE A 493 12.11 -22.12 -4.13
CA PHE A 493 12.43 -20.96 -4.95
C PHE A 493 13.67 -21.24 -5.77
N ALA A 494 13.53 -21.17 -7.10
CA ALA A 494 14.58 -21.53 -8.04
C ALA A 494 14.79 -20.44 -9.09
N GLU A 495 15.98 -20.43 -9.68
CA GLU A 495 16.35 -19.56 -10.81
C GLU A 495 16.74 -20.41 -12.03
N LEU A 496 16.24 -20.00 -13.20
CA LEU A 496 16.56 -20.56 -14.51
C LEU A 496 16.67 -19.41 -15.53
N ASN A 497 17.83 -19.27 -16.18
CA ASN A 497 18.06 -18.28 -17.26
C ASN A 497 17.70 -16.82 -16.89
N GLY A 498 17.90 -16.42 -15.63
CA GLY A 498 17.61 -15.07 -15.14
C GLY A 498 16.14 -14.82 -14.77
N ALA A 499 15.27 -15.83 -14.89
CA ALA A 499 13.93 -15.84 -14.31
C ALA A 499 13.94 -16.61 -12.99
N SER A 500 13.17 -16.16 -12.01
CA SER A 500 13.06 -16.81 -10.70
C SER A 500 11.61 -16.94 -10.26
N GLY A 501 11.31 -18.01 -9.54
CA GLY A 501 9.97 -18.27 -9.03
C GLY A 501 9.90 -19.60 -8.30
N PHE A 502 8.71 -19.91 -7.78
CA PHE A 502 8.46 -21.18 -7.09
C PHE A 502 8.33 -22.34 -8.08
N VAL A 503 8.98 -23.45 -7.76
CA VAL A 503 8.87 -24.73 -8.48
C VAL A 503 8.47 -25.83 -7.50
N PRO A 504 7.65 -26.80 -7.91
CA PRO A 504 7.25 -27.89 -7.03
C PRO A 504 8.39 -28.89 -6.87
N GLN A 505 8.71 -29.23 -5.62
CA GLN A 505 9.82 -30.12 -5.25
C GLN A 505 9.77 -31.47 -5.96
N ASN A 506 8.58 -32.03 -6.20
CA ASN A 506 8.38 -33.34 -6.83
C ASN A 506 8.59 -33.34 -8.35
N TYR A 507 8.82 -32.19 -8.97
CA TYR A 507 9.14 -32.06 -10.40
C TYR A 507 10.63 -31.86 -10.67
N VAL A 508 11.46 -31.88 -9.64
CA VAL A 508 12.91 -31.65 -9.77
C VAL A 508 13.71 -32.68 -8.99
N GLU A 509 14.86 -33.09 -9.51
CA GLU A 509 15.82 -33.97 -8.82
C GLU A 509 17.10 -33.21 -8.45
N GLN A 510 17.63 -33.41 -7.25
CA GLN A 510 18.93 -32.83 -6.88
C GLN A 510 20.06 -33.51 -7.65
N ILE A 511 20.90 -32.69 -8.27
CA ILE A 511 22.11 -33.15 -8.94
C ILE A 511 23.20 -33.17 -7.89
N LYS A 512 23.76 -34.35 -7.61
CA LYS A 512 24.98 -34.46 -6.83
C LYS A 512 26.15 -34.06 -7.73
N ASP A 513 26.98 -33.14 -7.26
CA ASP A 513 28.26 -32.81 -7.91
C ASP A 513 29.14 -34.05 -8.10
#